data_AF-A0A965PAL2-F1
#
_entry.id   AF-A0A965PAL2-F1
#
_cell.length_a   1.000
_cell.length_b   1.000
_cell.length_c   1.000
_cell.angle_alpha   90.00
_cell.angle_beta   90.00
_cell.angle_gamma   90.00
#
_symmetry.space_group_name_H-M   'P 1'
#
loop_
_entity.id
_entity.type
_entity.pdbx_description
1 polymer ?
#
loop_
_entity_poly.entity_id
_entity_poly.type
_entity_poly.pdbx_seq_one_letter_code
_entity_poly.pdbx_strand_id
1 'polypeptide(L)'
;MEQHEIMTNRSLALQALKQHNVTFKKVDGAPLDMSTVELEFYRPLDEILWPVVTKFSHIDWVVEGGISRKNTLFSVRSISAYKEGIHIGNISTTYTGRTYAFIVKCHAIDEERTRGNGLRTTKHDVVLSTVKKKFAPKPINVILSEVTTKINRILSDKHYAQKKKQVDVNQELLDAVLERIHESKDVYEYAVRTFGEQLIQRVCELKLKMSKLEDLHSALTTESSSVAVVLIDRGGYIVSSDKQIAKYNDSTLPGELRKNLGLLKLLDKDEKVIPDIGVRVNESVFLVLLETP
;
A
#
# COMPACT_ATOMS: atom_id res chain seq x y z
N MET A 1 20.57 -35.19 24.26
CA MET A 1 20.28 -34.33 25.42
C MET A 1 19.08 -34.91 26.13
N GLU A 2 19.30 -35.41 27.34
CA GLU A 2 18.22 -35.88 28.21
C GLU A 2 17.35 -34.70 28.64
N GLN A 3 16.06 -34.93 28.93
CA GLN A 3 15.09 -33.88 29.30
C GLN A 3 15.58 -33.00 30.47
N HIS A 4 16.44 -33.52 31.33
CA HIS A 4 17.00 -32.79 32.46
C HIS A 4 18.03 -31.72 32.07
N GLU A 5 18.90 -31.99 31.07
CA GLU A 5 19.81 -30.97 30.52
C GLU A 5 19.04 -29.84 29.84
N ILE A 6 17.93 -30.16 29.18
CA ILE A 6 17.08 -29.16 28.51
C ILE A 6 16.40 -28.25 29.55
N MET A 7 15.92 -28.79 30.66
CA MET A 7 15.28 -28.02 31.75
C MET A 7 16.28 -27.12 32.49
N THR A 8 17.48 -27.62 32.81
CA THR A 8 18.53 -26.82 33.49
C THR A 8 19.02 -25.69 32.58
N ASN A 9 19.14 -25.95 31.28
CA ASN A 9 19.48 -24.92 30.29
C ASN A 9 18.38 -23.87 30.11
N ARG A 10 17.09 -24.22 30.31
CA ARG A 10 15.97 -23.26 30.23
C ARG A 10 15.96 -22.26 31.38
N SER A 11 16.24 -22.69 32.61
CA SER A 11 16.28 -21.78 33.77
C SER A 11 17.43 -20.77 33.62
N LEU A 12 18.61 -21.25 33.23
CA LEU A 12 19.74 -20.37 32.89
C LEU A 12 19.38 -19.45 31.74
N ALA A 13 18.74 -19.97 30.68
CA ALA A 13 18.28 -19.19 29.53
C ALA A 13 17.43 -17.99 29.94
N LEU A 14 16.43 -18.22 30.81
CA LEU A 14 15.57 -17.17 31.33
C LEU A 14 16.33 -16.14 32.16
N GLN A 15 17.35 -16.56 32.93
CA GLN A 15 18.13 -15.63 33.76
C GLN A 15 18.93 -14.63 32.92
N ALA A 16 19.61 -15.04 31.84
CA ALA A 16 20.29 -14.03 31.01
C ALA A 16 19.35 -13.22 30.13
N LEU A 17 18.13 -13.69 29.86
CA LEU A 17 17.13 -12.85 29.22
C LEU A 17 16.63 -11.72 30.14
N LYS A 18 16.93 -11.80 31.44
CA LYS A 18 16.74 -10.70 32.39
C LYS A 18 17.97 -9.78 32.52
N GLN A 19 18.97 -9.93 31.66
CA GLN A 19 20.12 -8.99 31.63
C GLN A 19 19.67 -7.60 31.19
N HIS A 20 20.40 -6.58 31.65
CA HIS A 20 20.12 -5.17 31.38
C HIS A 20 20.20 -4.80 29.89
N ASN A 21 20.93 -5.57 29.08
CA ASN A 21 21.08 -5.36 27.66
C ASN A 21 20.00 -6.08 26.83
N VAL A 22 18.92 -6.60 27.44
CA VAL A 22 17.82 -7.26 26.71
C VAL A 22 16.49 -6.59 27.06
N THR A 23 15.77 -6.14 26.04
CA THR A 23 14.43 -5.55 26.16
C THR A 23 13.43 -6.36 25.35
N PHE A 24 12.28 -6.69 25.94
CA PHE A 24 11.20 -7.40 25.25
C PHE A 24 10.09 -6.45 24.82
N LYS A 25 9.59 -6.64 23.60
CA LYS A 25 8.48 -5.88 23.04
C LYS A 25 7.46 -6.80 22.37
N LYS A 26 6.21 -6.37 22.42
CA LYS A 26 5.13 -6.93 21.59
C LYS A 26 5.29 -6.47 20.14
N VAL A 27 4.63 -7.16 19.21
CA VAL A 27 4.62 -6.81 17.76
C VAL A 27 4.11 -5.39 17.49
N ASP A 28 3.24 -4.86 18.33
CA ASP A 28 2.73 -3.48 18.25
C ASP A 28 3.71 -2.43 18.81
N GLY A 29 4.89 -2.87 19.29
CA GLY A 29 5.92 -2.02 19.86
C GLY A 29 5.77 -1.75 21.36
N ALA A 30 4.69 -2.21 22.01
CA ALA A 30 4.51 -2.02 23.44
C ALA A 30 5.55 -2.82 24.24
N PRO A 31 6.08 -2.25 25.34
CA PRO A 31 7.00 -2.97 26.21
C PRO A 31 6.31 -4.22 26.80
N LEU A 32 7.07 -5.29 26.98
CA LEU A 32 6.59 -6.52 27.56
C LEU A 32 7.26 -6.79 28.91
N ASP A 33 6.45 -6.93 29.95
CA ASP A 33 6.92 -7.37 31.26
C ASP A 33 7.12 -8.90 31.27
N MET A 34 8.39 -9.31 31.29
CA MET A 34 8.79 -10.72 31.31
C MET A 34 8.38 -11.48 32.57
N SER A 35 7.97 -10.81 33.64
CA SER A 35 7.41 -11.49 34.83
C SER A 35 6.02 -12.08 34.57
N THR A 36 5.33 -11.60 33.52
CA THR A 36 3.94 -11.95 33.21
C THR A 36 3.77 -12.99 32.11
N VAL A 37 4.89 -13.51 31.56
CA VAL A 37 4.85 -14.33 30.35
C VAL A 37 5.84 -15.48 30.43
N GLU A 38 5.41 -16.64 29.95
CA GLU A 38 6.29 -17.80 29.80
C GLU A 38 6.89 -17.83 28.39
N LEU A 39 8.21 -18.04 28.31
CA LEU A 39 8.93 -18.24 27.06
C LEU A 39 8.89 -19.71 26.66
N GLU A 40 8.36 -19.98 25.48
CA GLU A 40 8.41 -21.31 24.88
C GLU A 40 9.56 -21.36 23.86
N PHE A 41 10.48 -22.32 24.04
CA PHE A 41 11.58 -22.58 23.11
C PHE A 41 11.17 -23.60 22.05
N TYR A 42 10.25 -23.23 21.16
CA TYR A 42 9.71 -24.15 20.15
C TYR A 42 9.99 -23.73 18.72
N ARG A 43 10.43 -22.48 18.51
CA ARG A 43 10.79 -21.98 17.19
C ARG A 43 12.30 -21.86 17.09
N PRO A 44 12.85 -21.97 15.86
CA PRO A 44 14.29 -21.83 15.64
C PRO A 44 14.89 -20.56 16.24
N LEU A 45 14.12 -19.45 16.24
CA LEU A 45 14.58 -18.18 16.80
C LEU A 45 14.77 -18.22 18.32
N ASP A 46 13.92 -18.97 19.01
CA ASP A 46 14.00 -19.12 20.47
C ASP A 46 15.28 -19.89 20.85
N GLU A 47 15.67 -20.88 20.03
CA GLU A 47 16.85 -21.72 20.25
C GLU A 47 18.18 -20.94 20.19
N ILE A 48 18.24 -19.89 19.36
CA ILE A 48 19.43 -19.05 19.22
C ILE A 48 19.40 -17.80 20.08
N LEU A 49 18.24 -17.45 20.66
CA LEU A 49 18.07 -16.23 21.44
C LEU A 49 19.07 -16.19 22.61
N TRP A 50 19.10 -17.26 23.42
CA TRP A 50 20.01 -17.36 24.56
C TRP A 50 21.50 -17.25 24.17
N PRO A 51 22.02 -18.05 23.22
CA PRO A 51 23.41 -17.94 22.79
C PRO A 51 23.79 -16.57 22.24
N VAL A 52 22.86 -15.88 21.55
CA VAL A 52 23.11 -14.55 20.99
C VAL A 52 23.26 -13.51 22.09
N VAL A 53 22.29 -13.41 23.00
CA VAL A 53 22.31 -12.35 24.03
C VAL A 53 23.47 -12.53 25.02
N THR A 54 23.82 -13.78 25.35
CA THR A 54 24.89 -14.07 26.31
C THR A 54 26.28 -13.91 25.72
N LYS A 55 26.53 -14.39 24.50
CA LYS A 55 27.85 -14.27 23.85
C LYS A 55 28.17 -12.84 23.43
N PHE A 56 27.15 -12.02 23.21
CA PHE A 56 27.29 -10.66 22.72
C PHE A 56 26.64 -9.66 23.68
N SER A 57 27.06 -9.69 24.96
CA SER A 57 26.55 -8.82 26.03
C SER A 57 26.86 -7.34 25.85
N HIS A 58 27.78 -6.99 24.96
CA HIS A 58 28.10 -5.61 24.57
C HIS A 58 27.14 -5.03 23.52
N ILE A 59 26.14 -5.81 23.08
CA ILE A 59 25.07 -5.41 22.18
C ILE A 59 23.78 -5.32 23.00
N ASP A 60 23.04 -4.25 22.79
CA ASP A 60 21.69 -4.08 23.32
C ASP A 60 20.70 -4.81 22.38
N TRP A 61 19.95 -5.75 22.93
CA TRP A 61 19.04 -6.61 22.18
C TRP A 61 17.60 -6.21 22.44
N VAL A 62 16.84 -6.02 21.37
CA VAL A 62 15.38 -5.86 21.42
C VAL A 62 14.74 -7.11 20.83
N VAL A 63 14.03 -7.86 21.68
CA VAL A 63 13.36 -9.11 21.31
C VAL A 63 11.89 -8.81 21.07
N GLU A 64 11.44 -8.95 19.83
CA GLU A 64 10.06 -8.71 19.45
C GLU A 64 9.32 -10.03 19.25
N GLY A 65 8.11 -10.11 19.78
CA GLY A 65 7.32 -11.33 19.70
C GLY A 65 5.84 -11.11 20.00
N GLY A 66 5.09 -12.20 19.95
CA GLY A 66 3.64 -12.18 20.20
C GLY A 66 3.24 -13.19 21.27
N ILE A 67 2.28 -12.79 22.10
CA ILE A 67 1.67 -13.67 23.10
C ILE A 67 0.54 -14.46 22.42
N SER A 68 0.55 -15.78 22.58
CA SER A 68 -0.57 -16.63 22.16
C SER A 68 -1.79 -16.38 23.06
N ARG A 69 -2.96 -16.12 22.46
CA ARG A 69 -4.23 -15.85 23.18
C ARG A 69 -4.65 -16.99 24.11
N LYS A 70 -4.19 -18.22 23.86
CA LYS A 70 -4.66 -19.41 24.59
C LYS A 70 -3.86 -19.71 25.86
N ASN A 71 -2.54 -19.45 25.87
CA ASN A 71 -1.65 -20.03 26.88
C ASN A 71 -0.68 -19.01 27.52
N THR A 72 -0.83 -17.70 27.29
CA THR A 72 0.14 -16.68 27.77
C THR A 72 1.58 -16.94 27.33
N LEU A 73 1.78 -17.71 26.26
CA LEU A 73 3.11 -18.07 25.75
C LEU A 73 3.65 -17.00 24.82
N PHE A 74 4.85 -16.48 25.10
CA PHE A 74 5.55 -15.57 24.21
C PHE A 74 6.31 -16.35 23.14
N SER A 75 6.07 -15.99 21.89
CA SER A 75 6.82 -16.51 20.74
C SER A 75 7.65 -15.41 20.10
N VAL A 76 8.96 -15.63 19.99
CA VAL A 76 9.88 -14.66 19.39
C VAL A 76 9.65 -14.62 17.88
N ARG A 77 9.62 -13.42 17.32
CA ARG A 77 9.51 -13.18 15.87
C ARG A 77 10.76 -12.53 15.30
N SER A 78 11.38 -11.64 16.06
CA SER A 78 12.56 -10.90 15.63
C SER A 78 13.46 -10.58 16.82
N ILE A 79 14.76 -10.49 16.56
CA ILE A 79 15.80 -10.08 17.51
C ILE A 79 16.59 -8.96 16.84
N SER A 80 16.42 -7.74 17.32
CA SER A 80 17.10 -6.55 16.80
C SER A 80 18.29 -6.18 17.68
N ALA A 81 19.41 -5.87 17.06
CA ALA A 81 20.67 -5.51 17.72
C ALA A 81 20.89 -4.01 17.64
N TYR A 82 21.30 -3.44 18.77
CA TYR A 82 21.66 -2.04 18.92
C TYR A 82 23.03 -1.92 19.60
N LYS A 83 23.77 -0.88 19.22
CA LYS A 83 25.00 -0.50 19.92
C LYS A 83 24.96 1.00 20.11
N GLU A 84 25.03 1.45 21.36
CA GLU A 84 24.94 2.87 21.73
C GLU A 84 23.65 3.53 21.18
N GLY A 85 22.53 2.78 21.22
CA GLY A 85 21.23 3.22 20.70
C GLY A 85 21.09 3.19 19.17
N ILE A 86 22.14 2.85 18.41
CA ILE A 86 22.10 2.74 16.95
C ILE A 86 21.78 1.31 16.54
N HIS A 87 20.78 1.11 15.68
CA HIS A 87 20.42 -0.20 15.15
C HIS A 87 21.50 -0.73 14.18
N ILE A 88 22.07 -1.90 14.49
CA ILE A 88 23.18 -2.51 13.74
C ILE A 88 22.79 -3.78 12.99
N GLY A 89 21.66 -4.42 13.31
CA GLY A 89 21.23 -5.62 12.61
C GLY A 89 19.98 -6.27 13.20
N ASN A 90 19.41 -7.22 12.47
CA ASN A 90 18.24 -7.97 12.87
C ASN A 90 18.38 -9.45 12.51
N ILE A 91 17.86 -10.33 13.37
CA ILE A 91 17.72 -11.75 13.15
C ILE A 91 16.23 -12.07 13.22
N SER A 92 15.70 -12.75 12.22
CA SER A 92 14.32 -13.24 12.22
C SER A 92 14.24 -14.59 11.54
N THR A 93 13.05 -15.18 11.50
CA THR A 93 12.79 -16.41 10.75
C THR A 93 12.02 -16.13 9.48
N THR A 94 12.36 -16.85 8.41
CA THR A 94 11.60 -16.88 7.16
C THR A 94 11.25 -18.33 6.82
N TYR A 95 10.22 -18.51 6.00
CA TYR A 95 9.87 -19.83 5.48
C TYR A 95 10.48 -19.99 4.09
N THR A 96 11.30 -21.03 3.90
CA THR A 96 11.93 -21.31 2.61
C THR A 96 11.67 -22.76 2.23
N GLY A 97 10.88 -22.96 1.17
CA GLY A 97 10.48 -24.29 0.71
C GLY A 97 9.56 -24.98 1.71
N ARG A 98 10.11 -25.90 2.50
CA ARG A 98 9.38 -26.72 3.50
C ARG A 98 9.92 -26.58 4.93
N THR A 99 10.83 -25.65 5.17
CA THR A 99 11.46 -25.48 6.48
C THR A 99 11.60 -24.01 6.87
N TYR A 100 11.68 -23.77 8.17
CA TYR A 100 12.04 -22.46 8.72
C TYR A 100 13.55 -22.26 8.61
N ALA A 101 13.95 -21.07 8.16
CA ALA A 101 15.33 -20.64 8.10
C ALA A 101 15.48 -19.31 8.83
N PHE A 102 16.66 -19.07 9.39
CA PHE A 102 17.05 -17.76 9.87
C PHE A 102 17.29 -16.82 8.70
N ILE A 103 16.93 -15.56 8.88
CA ILE A 103 17.35 -14.45 8.05
C ILE A 103 18.08 -13.45 8.94
N VAL A 104 19.36 -13.22 8.64
CA VAL A 104 20.23 -12.28 9.33
C VAL A 104 20.45 -11.08 8.43
N LYS A 105 20.09 -9.89 8.90
CA LYS A 105 20.18 -8.64 8.14
C LYS A 105 21.05 -7.66 8.89
N CYS A 106 22.01 -7.07 8.20
CA CYS A 106 22.74 -5.89 8.66
C CYS A 106 23.36 -5.20 7.44
N HIS A 107 23.83 -3.97 7.64
CA HIS A 107 24.43 -3.16 6.58
C HIS A 107 25.54 -3.88 5.82
N ALA A 108 26.51 -4.47 6.52
CA ALA A 108 27.63 -5.16 5.90
C ALA A 108 27.20 -6.36 5.04
N ILE A 109 26.12 -7.06 5.40
CA ILE A 109 25.57 -8.15 4.59
C ILE A 109 24.89 -7.59 3.34
N ASP A 110 24.18 -6.49 3.46
CA ASP A 110 23.47 -5.89 2.33
C ASP A 110 24.45 -5.33 1.28
N GLU A 111 25.60 -4.77 1.70
CA GLU A 111 26.66 -4.32 0.78
C GLU A 111 27.34 -5.49 0.03
N GLU A 112 27.59 -6.60 0.71
CA GLU A 112 28.30 -7.75 0.12
C GLU A 112 27.44 -8.56 -0.87
N ARG A 113 26.12 -8.42 -0.80
CA ARG A 113 25.19 -9.24 -1.57
C ARG A 113 24.75 -8.52 -2.83
N THR A 114 24.87 -9.22 -3.97
CA THR A 114 24.33 -8.75 -5.26
C THR A 114 22.81 -8.92 -5.37
N ARG A 115 22.22 -9.85 -4.58
CA ARG A 115 20.78 -10.14 -4.60
C ARG A 115 20.25 -10.50 -3.21
N GLY A 116 19.12 -9.88 -2.88
CA GLY A 116 18.32 -10.12 -1.67
C GLY A 116 18.86 -9.43 -0.42
N ASN A 117 17.97 -9.19 0.55
CA ASN A 117 18.26 -8.39 1.74
C ASN A 117 18.52 -9.30 2.95
N GLY A 118 19.75 -9.79 3.08
CA GLY A 118 20.20 -10.60 4.22
C GLY A 118 20.71 -12.01 3.90
N LEU A 119 21.39 -12.60 4.88
CA LEU A 119 21.90 -13.97 4.87
C LEU A 119 20.81 -14.93 5.34
N ARG A 120 20.48 -15.94 4.52
CA ARG A 120 19.55 -17.02 4.90
C ARG A 120 20.33 -18.29 5.26
N THR A 121 20.00 -18.90 6.38
CA THR A 121 20.65 -20.13 6.85
C THR A 121 19.74 -20.91 7.79
N THR A 122 19.87 -22.23 7.85
CA THR A 122 19.23 -23.07 8.89
C THR A 122 20.18 -23.41 10.04
N LYS A 123 21.45 -23.03 9.94
CA LYS A 123 22.51 -23.42 10.89
C LYS A 123 22.75 -22.35 11.95
N HIS A 124 22.67 -22.71 13.23
CA HIS A 124 22.87 -21.79 14.37
C HIS A 124 24.26 -21.18 14.40
N ASP A 125 25.30 -21.99 14.20
CA ASP A 125 26.69 -21.52 14.24
C ASP A 125 26.99 -20.47 13.18
N VAL A 126 26.34 -20.57 12.02
CA VAL A 126 26.46 -19.58 10.96
C VAL A 126 25.85 -18.25 11.43
N VAL A 127 24.67 -18.27 12.06
CA VAL A 127 24.06 -17.06 12.62
C VAL A 127 24.98 -16.41 13.64
N LEU A 128 25.49 -17.16 14.62
CA LEU A 128 26.37 -16.65 15.67
C LEU A 128 27.69 -16.09 15.09
N SER A 129 28.29 -16.79 14.12
CA SER A 129 29.50 -16.34 13.44
C SER A 129 29.27 -15.05 12.64
N THR A 130 28.12 -14.96 11.96
CA THR A 130 27.72 -13.77 11.22
C THR A 130 27.49 -12.58 12.15
N VAL A 131 26.79 -12.75 13.27
CA VAL A 131 26.62 -11.69 14.27
C VAL A 131 27.98 -11.19 14.75
N LYS A 132 28.86 -12.11 15.18
CA LYS A 132 30.22 -11.77 15.65
C LYS A 132 31.03 -10.96 14.64
N LYS A 133 30.91 -11.28 13.35
CA LYS A 133 31.73 -10.67 12.29
C LYS A 133 31.13 -9.41 11.67
N LYS A 134 29.80 -9.32 11.58
CA LYS A 134 29.10 -8.35 10.72
C LYS A 134 28.22 -7.36 11.47
N PHE A 135 27.91 -7.61 12.75
CA PHE A 135 27.12 -6.66 13.54
C PHE A 135 28.06 -5.58 14.09
N ALA A 136 28.27 -4.55 13.28
CA ALA A 136 29.05 -3.37 13.62
C ALA A 136 28.23 -2.11 13.35
N PRO A 137 28.51 -0.99 14.05
CA PRO A 137 27.92 0.30 13.72
C PRO A 137 28.12 0.64 12.25
N LYS A 138 27.08 1.19 11.61
CA LYS A 138 27.19 1.67 10.25
C LYS A 138 28.17 2.84 10.18
N PRO A 139 28.92 2.99 9.08
CA PRO A 139 29.68 4.20 8.81
C PRO A 139 28.81 5.47 8.89
N ILE A 140 29.35 6.57 9.43
CA ILE A 140 28.59 7.81 9.69
C ILE A 140 27.92 8.35 8.42
N ASN A 141 28.59 8.28 7.27
CA ASN A 141 28.06 8.71 5.98
C ASN A 141 26.79 7.93 5.57
N VAL A 142 26.71 6.64 5.89
CA VAL A 142 25.52 5.81 5.63
C VAL A 142 24.38 6.22 6.57
N ILE A 143 24.68 6.49 7.83
CA ILE A 143 23.68 6.97 8.79
C ILE A 143 23.11 8.31 8.31
N LEU A 144 23.97 9.24 7.88
CA LEU A 144 23.56 10.55 7.35
C LEU A 144 22.71 10.42 6.09
N SER A 145 23.04 9.49 5.17
CA SER A 145 22.26 9.29 3.95
C SER A 145 20.87 8.70 4.24
N GLU A 146 20.77 7.75 5.17
CA GLU A 146 19.48 7.21 5.64
C GLU A 146 18.62 8.28 6.31
N VAL A 147 19.23 9.11 7.17
CA VAL A 147 18.53 10.23 7.83
C VAL A 147 18.05 11.24 6.80
N THR A 148 18.90 11.63 5.85
CA THR A 148 18.55 12.56 4.77
C THR A 148 17.39 12.01 3.93
N THR A 149 17.41 10.72 3.62
CA THR A 149 16.33 10.05 2.87
C THR A 149 15.01 10.09 3.65
N LYS A 150 15.03 9.83 4.97
CA LYS A 150 13.85 9.92 5.83
C LYS A 150 13.31 11.35 5.93
N ILE A 151 14.19 12.34 6.09
CA ILE A 151 13.82 13.75 6.12
C ILE A 151 13.15 14.15 4.80
N ASN A 152 13.77 13.82 3.66
CA ASN A 152 13.23 14.14 2.33
C ASN A 152 11.88 13.49 2.09
N ARG A 153 11.66 12.26 2.57
CA ARG A 153 10.36 11.60 2.52
C ARG A 153 9.31 12.38 3.32
N ILE A 154 9.60 12.73 4.57
CA ILE A 154 8.68 13.51 5.42
C ILE A 154 8.35 14.86 4.78
N LEU A 155 9.35 15.56 4.25
CA LEU A 155 9.17 16.86 3.59
C LEU A 155 8.33 16.73 2.32
N SER A 156 8.60 15.69 1.52
CA SER A 156 7.85 15.40 0.30
C SER A 156 6.39 15.07 0.62
N ASP A 157 6.14 14.19 1.59
CA ASP A 157 4.78 13.82 2.01
C ASP A 157 3.98 15.06 2.47
N LYS A 158 4.60 15.92 3.28
CA LYS A 158 3.99 17.20 3.70
C LYS A 158 3.77 18.16 2.53
N HIS A 159 4.75 18.30 1.64
CA HIS A 159 4.65 19.16 0.46
C HIS A 159 3.51 18.71 -0.46
N TYR A 160 3.42 17.42 -0.78
CA TYR A 160 2.35 16.88 -1.63
C TYR A 160 0.98 17.02 -0.97
N ALA A 161 0.87 16.79 0.35
CA ALA A 161 -0.37 17.00 1.08
C ALA A 161 -0.83 18.46 1.03
N GLN A 162 0.09 19.42 1.22
CA GLN A 162 -0.24 20.85 1.13
C GLN A 162 -0.54 21.28 -0.30
N LYS A 163 0.23 20.80 -1.28
CA LYS A 163 -0.01 21.08 -2.70
C LYS A 163 -1.37 20.58 -3.14
N LYS A 164 -1.79 19.38 -2.69
CA LYS A 164 -3.14 18.86 -2.96
C LYS A 164 -4.21 19.80 -2.41
N LYS A 165 -4.12 20.19 -1.12
CA LYS A 165 -5.06 21.15 -0.52
C LYS A 165 -5.11 22.49 -1.27
N GLN A 166 -3.96 22.99 -1.70
CA GLN A 166 -3.88 24.22 -2.49
C GLN A 166 -4.60 24.07 -3.83
N VAL A 167 -4.40 22.94 -4.52
CA VAL A 167 -5.10 22.63 -5.77
C VAL A 167 -6.61 22.55 -5.53
N ASP A 168 -7.05 21.86 -4.49
CA ASP A 168 -8.46 21.69 -4.14
C ASP A 168 -9.13 23.07 -3.89
N VAL A 169 -8.51 23.93 -3.08
CA VAL A 169 -9.03 25.29 -2.81
C VAL A 169 -9.00 26.18 -4.05
N ASN A 170 -7.95 26.11 -4.86
CA ASN A 170 -7.88 26.88 -6.11
C ASN A 170 -8.96 26.45 -7.10
N GLN A 171 -9.24 25.14 -7.17
CA GLN A 171 -10.29 24.61 -8.02
C GLN A 171 -11.66 25.10 -7.55
N GLU A 172 -11.94 25.02 -6.24
CA GLU A 172 -13.19 25.51 -5.64
C GLU A 172 -13.40 27.02 -5.88
N LEU A 173 -12.33 27.82 -5.75
CA LEU A 173 -12.36 29.25 -6.08
C LEU A 173 -12.64 29.50 -7.57
N LEU A 174 -11.96 28.77 -8.46
CA LEU A 174 -12.17 28.90 -9.90
C LEU A 174 -13.61 28.52 -10.28
N ASP A 175 -14.14 27.44 -9.70
CA ASP A 175 -15.49 26.99 -9.97
C ASP A 175 -16.53 28.03 -9.55
N ALA A 176 -16.37 28.63 -8.36
CA ALA A 176 -17.21 29.71 -7.86
C ALA A 176 -17.13 30.98 -8.73
N VAL A 177 -15.93 31.35 -9.20
CA VAL A 177 -15.76 32.49 -10.10
C VAL A 177 -16.44 32.23 -11.45
N LEU A 178 -16.28 31.03 -12.00
CA LEU A 178 -16.88 30.65 -13.29
C LEU A 178 -18.40 30.56 -13.20
N GLU A 179 -18.94 30.05 -12.09
CA GLU A 179 -20.38 30.08 -11.81
C GLU A 179 -20.90 31.53 -11.75
N ARG A 180 -20.18 32.42 -11.06
CA ARG A 180 -20.55 33.84 -11.00
C ARG A 180 -20.52 34.53 -12.35
N ILE A 181 -19.55 34.19 -13.21
CA ILE A 181 -19.48 34.67 -14.60
C ILE A 181 -20.71 34.20 -15.38
N HIS A 182 -21.20 32.98 -15.14
CA HIS A 182 -22.36 32.44 -15.84
C HIS A 182 -23.68 33.07 -15.36
N GLU A 183 -23.83 33.31 -14.06
CA GLU A 183 -25.06 33.82 -13.46
C GLU A 183 -25.25 35.33 -13.61
N SER A 184 -24.15 36.10 -13.66
CA SER A 184 -24.20 37.56 -13.59
C SER A 184 -23.70 38.21 -14.87
N LYS A 185 -24.60 38.85 -15.61
CA LYS A 185 -24.30 39.59 -16.84
C LYS A 185 -23.16 40.61 -16.66
N ASP A 186 -23.19 41.39 -15.58
CA ASP A 186 -22.17 42.41 -15.31
C ASP A 186 -20.77 41.80 -15.08
N VAL A 187 -20.72 40.61 -14.47
CA VAL A 187 -19.46 39.89 -14.21
C VAL A 187 -18.94 39.26 -15.50
N TYR A 188 -19.85 38.72 -16.33
CA TYR A 188 -19.52 38.24 -17.68
C TYR A 188 -18.92 39.36 -18.54
N GLU A 189 -19.58 40.52 -18.63
CA GLU A 189 -19.10 41.66 -19.41
C GLU A 189 -17.73 42.16 -18.91
N TYR A 190 -17.54 42.21 -17.58
CA TYR A 190 -16.24 42.54 -17.01
C TYR A 190 -15.16 41.51 -17.37
N ALA A 191 -15.48 40.21 -17.29
CA ALA A 191 -14.55 39.13 -17.61
C ALA A 191 -14.17 39.13 -19.10
N VAL A 192 -15.14 39.33 -19.99
CA VAL A 192 -14.91 39.49 -21.44
C VAL A 192 -14.00 40.68 -21.73
N ARG A 193 -14.23 41.82 -21.08
CA ARG A 193 -13.37 43.01 -21.26
C ARG A 193 -11.93 42.77 -20.76
N THR A 194 -11.77 41.98 -19.71
CA THR A 194 -10.47 41.76 -19.05
C THR A 194 -9.64 40.67 -19.73
N PHE A 195 -10.28 39.57 -20.12
CA PHE A 195 -9.62 38.34 -20.59
C PHE A 195 -9.88 38.04 -22.07
N GLY A 196 -10.82 38.74 -22.70
CA GLY A 196 -11.25 38.50 -24.08
C GLY A 196 -12.38 37.48 -24.19
N GLU A 197 -13.32 37.73 -25.10
CA GLU A 197 -14.51 36.91 -25.34
C GLU A 197 -14.17 35.44 -25.67
N GLN A 198 -13.20 35.23 -26.55
CA GLN A 198 -12.80 33.88 -26.99
C GLN A 198 -12.34 33.00 -25.82
N LEU A 199 -11.61 33.57 -24.86
CA LEU A 199 -11.12 32.80 -23.72
C LEU A 199 -12.26 32.46 -22.76
N ILE A 200 -13.13 33.43 -22.47
CA ILE A 200 -14.30 33.23 -21.60
C ILE A 200 -15.25 32.19 -22.19
N GLN A 201 -15.58 32.31 -23.47
CA GLN A 201 -16.44 31.35 -24.16
C GLN A 201 -15.84 29.93 -24.14
N ARG A 202 -14.54 29.80 -24.44
CA ARG A 202 -13.84 28.51 -24.39
C ARG A 202 -13.87 27.88 -23.00
N VAL A 203 -13.70 28.67 -21.94
CA VAL A 203 -13.76 28.16 -20.56
C VAL A 203 -15.18 27.70 -20.21
N CYS A 204 -16.21 28.45 -20.59
CA CYS A 204 -17.61 28.04 -20.40
C CYS A 204 -17.94 26.74 -21.15
N GLU A 205 -17.52 26.62 -22.41
CA GLU A 205 -17.72 25.39 -23.21
C GLU A 205 -17.01 24.18 -22.62
N LEU A 206 -15.77 24.35 -22.15
CA LEU A 206 -15.02 23.26 -21.51
C LEU A 206 -15.62 22.86 -20.17
N LYS A 207 -16.13 23.81 -19.37
CA LYS A 207 -16.84 23.52 -18.11
C LYS A 207 -18.10 22.70 -18.38
N LEU A 208 -18.89 23.07 -19.39
CA LEU A 208 -20.08 22.32 -19.78
C LEU A 208 -19.73 20.89 -20.22
N LYS A 209 -18.68 20.73 -21.04
CA LYS A 209 -18.20 19.40 -21.46
C LYS A 209 -17.71 18.57 -20.26
N MET A 210 -17.01 19.19 -19.31
CA MET A 210 -16.52 18.50 -18.12
C MET A 210 -17.67 18.06 -17.22
N SER A 211 -18.66 18.93 -16.96
CA SER A 211 -19.86 18.59 -16.18
C SER A 211 -20.55 17.35 -16.74
N LYS A 212 -20.75 17.27 -18.06
CA LYS A 212 -21.36 16.08 -18.67
C LYS A 212 -20.52 14.80 -18.51
N LEU A 213 -19.19 14.92 -18.50
CA LEU A 213 -18.30 13.78 -18.26
C LEU A 213 -18.33 13.36 -16.78
N GLU A 214 -18.45 14.30 -15.86
CA GLU A 214 -18.60 14.04 -14.42
C GLU A 214 -19.96 13.39 -14.12
N ASP A 215 -21.03 13.79 -14.81
CA ASP A 215 -22.34 13.12 -14.74
C ASP A 215 -22.23 11.66 -15.20
N LEU A 216 -21.57 11.42 -16.34
CA LEU A 216 -21.29 10.06 -16.84
C LEU A 216 -20.45 9.24 -15.84
N HIS A 217 -19.41 9.83 -15.24
CA HIS A 217 -18.60 9.15 -14.24
C HIS A 217 -19.37 8.87 -12.94
N SER A 218 -20.24 9.78 -12.53
CA SER A 218 -21.09 9.63 -11.35
C SER A 218 -22.13 8.51 -11.54
N ALA A 219 -22.69 8.38 -12.75
CA ALA A 219 -23.57 7.27 -13.13
C ALA A 219 -22.88 5.90 -13.04
N LEU A 220 -21.55 5.83 -13.20
CA LEU A 220 -20.77 4.59 -13.05
C LEU A 220 -20.48 4.19 -11.60
N THR A 221 -20.40 5.18 -10.71
CA THR A 221 -19.97 4.99 -9.33
C THR A 221 -21.14 4.85 -8.37
N THR A 222 -22.29 5.41 -8.73
CA THR A 222 -23.54 5.23 -8.00
C THR A 222 -24.12 3.86 -8.34
N GLU A 223 -24.58 3.07 -7.36
CA GLU A 223 -25.25 1.77 -7.59
C GLU A 223 -26.62 1.91 -8.32
N SER A 224 -26.88 3.04 -8.97
CA SER A 224 -28.09 3.30 -9.73
C SER A 224 -28.09 2.57 -11.06
N SER A 225 -29.26 2.06 -11.41
CA SER A 225 -29.59 1.14 -12.50
C SER A 225 -29.50 1.71 -13.92
N SER A 226 -28.76 2.79 -14.11
CA SER A 226 -28.77 3.62 -15.32
C SER A 226 -27.62 3.33 -16.28
N VAL A 227 -26.88 2.22 -16.11
CA VAL A 227 -25.74 1.87 -16.96
C VAL A 227 -25.75 0.40 -17.34
N ALA A 228 -25.56 0.14 -18.64
CA ALA A 228 -25.38 -1.18 -19.20
C ALA A 228 -23.99 -1.34 -19.83
N VAL A 229 -23.32 -2.44 -19.52
CA VAL A 229 -22.09 -2.86 -20.23
C VAL A 229 -22.48 -3.83 -21.33
N VAL A 230 -22.09 -3.53 -22.57
CA VAL A 230 -22.41 -4.33 -23.76
C VAL A 230 -21.13 -4.91 -24.35
N LEU A 231 -21.08 -6.24 -24.46
CA LEU A 231 -20.02 -6.99 -25.13
C LEU A 231 -20.59 -7.67 -26.38
N ILE A 232 -19.93 -7.47 -27.53
CA ILE A 232 -20.25 -8.17 -28.78
C ILE A 232 -19.54 -9.53 -28.77
N ASP A 233 -20.32 -10.62 -28.86
CA ASP A 233 -19.81 -12.00 -28.90
C ASP A 233 -20.52 -12.79 -30.01
N ARG A 234 -19.73 -13.29 -30.98
CA ARG A 234 -20.16 -14.25 -32.02
C ARG A 234 -21.52 -13.95 -32.69
N GLY A 235 -21.78 -12.69 -33.03
CA GLY A 235 -23.02 -12.27 -33.72
C GLY A 235 -24.20 -11.96 -32.78
N GLY A 236 -23.96 -11.89 -31.47
CA GLY A 236 -24.92 -11.42 -30.47
C GLY A 236 -24.29 -10.43 -29.49
N TYR A 237 -25.07 -10.07 -28.47
CA TYR A 237 -24.70 -9.11 -27.43
C TYR A 237 -24.83 -9.75 -26.05
N ILE A 238 -23.82 -9.58 -25.22
CA ILE A 238 -23.88 -9.88 -23.79
C ILE A 238 -24.02 -8.54 -23.09
N VAL A 239 -25.15 -8.32 -22.41
CA VAL A 239 -25.44 -7.07 -21.71
C VAL A 239 -25.48 -7.34 -20.21
N SER A 240 -24.72 -6.55 -19.46
CA SER A 240 -24.72 -6.54 -18.00
C SER A 240 -25.32 -5.23 -17.50
N SER A 241 -26.47 -5.31 -16.82
CA SER A 241 -27.19 -4.20 -16.19
C SER A 241 -27.77 -4.70 -14.87
N ASP A 242 -27.81 -3.87 -13.81
CA ASP A 242 -28.42 -4.23 -12.51
C ASP A 242 -27.96 -5.57 -11.92
N LYS A 243 -26.67 -5.88 -12.06
CA LYS A 243 -26.07 -7.15 -11.60
C LYS A 243 -26.67 -8.40 -12.30
N GLN A 244 -27.46 -8.22 -13.36
CA GLN A 244 -27.96 -9.28 -14.23
C GLN A 244 -27.18 -9.31 -15.54
N ILE A 245 -26.91 -10.52 -16.04
CA ILE A 245 -26.24 -10.74 -17.32
C ILE A 245 -27.23 -11.45 -18.24
N ALA A 246 -27.55 -10.82 -19.36
CA ALA A 246 -28.45 -11.36 -20.36
C ALA A 246 -27.78 -11.40 -21.74
N LYS A 247 -28.16 -12.39 -22.55
CA LYS A 247 -27.72 -12.53 -23.94
C LYS A 247 -28.82 -12.10 -24.87
N TYR A 248 -28.48 -11.23 -25.81
CA TYR A 248 -29.37 -10.69 -26.83
C TYR A 248 -28.80 -10.98 -28.22
N ASN A 249 -29.67 -10.88 -29.21
CA ASN A 249 -29.33 -10.82 -30.63
C ASN A 249 -29.89 -9.52 -31.22
N ASP A 250 -29.68 -9.28 -32.51
CA ASP A 250 -30.12 -8.04 -33.16
C ASP A 250 -31.64 -7.80 -33.09
N SER A 251 -32.47 -8.84 -32.96
CA SER A 251 -33.92 -8.67 -32.86
C SER A 251 -34.42 -8.49 -31.42
N THR A 252 -33.70 -9.03 -30.43
CA THR A 252 -34.11 -9.04 -29.01
C THR A 252 -33.46 -7.94 -28.16
N LEU A 253 -32.39 -7.30 -28.64
CA LEU A 253 -31.75 -6.18 -27.93
C LEU A 253 -32.76 -5.02 -27.77
N PRO A 254 -32.95 -4.45 -26.57
CA PRO A 254 -33.85 -3.31 -26.36
C PRO A 254 -33.56 -2.16 -27.33
N GLY A 255 -34.60 -1.52 -27.84
CA GLY A 255 -34.48 -0.52 -28.92
C GLY A 255 -33.59 0.66 -28.56
N GLU A 256 -33.64 1.11 -27.32
CA GLU A 256 -32.81 2.20 -26.79
C GLU A 256 -31.32 1.82 -26.74
N LEU A 257 -31.00 0.67 -26.15
CA LEU A 257 -29.64 0.11 -26.15
C LEU A 257 -29.10 -0.06 -27.58
N ARG A 258 -29.94 -0.50 -28.51
CA ARG A 258 -29.57 -0.67 -29.92
C ARG A 258 -29.22 0.67 -30.58
N LYS A 259 -30.01 1.71 -30.32
CA LYS A 259 -29.78 3.07 -30.83
C LYS A 259 -28.47 3.64 -30.28
N ASN A 260 -28.29 3.61 -28.97
CA ASN A 260 -27.11 4.16 -28.29
C ASN A 260 -25.83 3.41 -28.67
N LEU A 261 -25.89 2.08 -28.74
CA LEU A 261 -24.79 1.25 -29.23
C LEU A 261 -24.44 1.55 -30.70
N GLY A 262 -25.46 1.79 -31.54
CA GLY A 262 -25.26 2.17 -32.94
C GLY A 262 -24.46 3.46 -33.07
N LEU A 263 -24.80 4.48 -32.28
CA LEU A 263 -24.09 5.76 -32.27
C LEU A 263 -22.63 5.61 -31.79
N LEU A 264 -22.39 4.82 -30.75
CA LEU A 264 -21.04 4.56 -30.26
C LEU A 264 -20.18 3.78 -31.27
N LYS A 265 -20.78 2.90 -32.09
CA LYS A 265 -20.07 2.18 -33.16
C LYS A 265 -19.59 3.10 -34.29
N LEU A 266 -20.29 4.21 -34.53
CA LEU A 266 -19.96 5.18 -35.58
C LEU A 266 -18.84 6.15 -35.20
N LEU A 267 -18.45 6.20 -33.92
CA LEU A 267 -17.34 7.02 -33.48
C LEU A 267 -16.03 6.61 -34.16
N ASP A 268 -15.22 7.60 -34.53
CA ASP A 268 -13.86 7.38 -34.98
C ASP A 268 -12.99 6.77 -33.86
N LYS A 269 -11.87 6.13 -34.23
CA LYS A 269 -11.00 5.43 -33.26
C LYS A 269 -10.44 6.34 -32.15
N ASP A 270 -10.37 7.63 -32.41
CA ASP A 270 -9.81 8.63 -31.51
C ASP A 270 -10.87 9.26 -30.58
N GLU A 271 -12.16 9.14 -30.91
CA GLU A 271 -13.26 9.65 -30.09
C GLU A 271 -13.96 8.48 -29.37
N LYS A 272 -13.84 8.44 -28.04
CA LYS A 272 -14.28 7.27 -27.25
C LYS A 272 -15.50 7.52 -26.39
N VAL A 273 -15.98 8.76 -26.31
CA VAL A 273 -17.02 9.15 -25.36
C VAL A 273 -18.03 10.04 -26.05
N ILE A 274 -19.31 9.71 -25.92
CA ILE A 274 -20.41 10.65 -26.15
C ILE A 274 -21.06 10.87 -24.79
N PRO A 275 -20.93 12.05 -24.16
CA PRO A 275 -21.29 12.24 -22.76
C PRO A 275 -22.71 11.81 -22.38
N ASP A 276 -23.69 12.06 -23.27
CA ASP A 276 -25.11 11.76 -23.03
C ASP A 276 -25.52 10.33 -23.47
N ILE A 277 -24.57 9.50 -23.95
CA ILE A 277 -24.85 8.15 -24.52
C ILE A 277 -23.99 7.07 -23.87
N GLY A 278 -22.69 7.30 -23.68
CA GLY A 278 -21.78 6.33 -23.09
C GLY A 278 -20.38 6.34 -23.68
N VAL A 279 -19.67 5.22 -23.52
CA VAL A 279 -18.24 5.07 -23.81
C VAL A 279 -17.99 3.87 -24.73
N ARG A 280 -17.22 4.07 -25.79
CA ARG A 280 -16.61 3.00 -26.58
C ARG A 280 -15.25 2.64 -25.98
N VAL A 281 -15.16 1.45 -25.39
CA VAL A 281 -13.89 0.95 -24.84
C VAL A 281 -13.00 0.41 -25.96
N ASN A 282 -13.60 -0.39 -26.86
CA ASN A 282 -12.95 -0.92 -28.06
C ASN A 282 -13.99 -1.32 -29.13
N GLU A 283 -13.62 -2.17 -30.10
CA GLU A 283 -14.53 -2.60 -31.18
C GLU A 283 -15.66 -3.53 -30.71
N SER A 284 -15.51 -4.19 -29.57
CA SER A 284 -16.47 -5.18 -29.05
C SER A 284 -17.06 -4.82 -27.70
N VAL A 285 -16.52 -3.82 -26.98
CA VAL A 285 -16.90 -3.47 -25.61
C VAL A 285 -17.36 -2.02 -25.55
N PHE A 286 -18.58 -1.84 -25.04
CA PHE A 286 -19.24 -0.56 -24.93
C PHE A 286 -19.87 -0.43 -23.54
N LEU A 287 -19.93 0.80 -23.08
CA LEU A 287 -20.69 1.21 -21.93
C LEU A 287 -21.79 2.15 -22.42
N VAL A 288 -23.03 1.89 -22.05
CA VAL A 288 -24.20 2.62 -22.52
C VAL A 288 -24.98 3.14 -21.33
N LEU A 289 -25.30 4.44 -21.35
CA LEU A 289 -26.26 5.04 -20.43
C LEU A 289 -27.67 4.62 -20.84
N LEU A 290 -28.45 4.20 -19.85
CA LEU A 290 -29.88 3.93 -19.97
C LEU A 290 -30.65 5.16 -19.48
N GLU A 291 -31.64 5.61 -20.23
CA GLU A 291 -32.57 6.62 -19.76
C GLU A 291 -33.28 6.07 -18.50
N THR A 292 -33.29 6.90 -17.45
CA THR A 292 -34.11 6.60 -16.27
C THR A 292 -35.58 6.77 -16.69
N PRO A 293 -36.49 5.84 -16.35
CA PRO A 293 -37.91 6.00 -16.64
C PRO A 293 -38.52 7.23 -15.95
#